data_AF-A0A3L7XDJ3-F1
#
_entry.id   AF-A0A3L7XDJ3-F1
#
_cell.length_a   1.000
_cell.length_b   1.000
_cell.length_c   1.000
_cell.angle_alpha   90.00
_cell.angle_beta   90.00
_cell.angle_gamma   90.00
#
_symmetry.space_group_name_H-M   'P 1'
#
loop_
_entity.id
_entity.type
_entity.pdbx_description
1 polymer ?
#
loop_
_entity_poly.entity_id
_entity_poly.type
_entity_poly.pdbx_seq_one_letter_code
_entity_poly.pdbx_strand_id
1 'polypeptide(L)'
;MWRSLIHRHTEKGQPMRFGSRKDDDSRANEVVPASRSAVEVAQQPVIPSKRLQRVAEHFHTQSDLLATMRTEFESEMEPLHELLVHQSNTMQRLLTNLEERLRPLNEYADSEEANLDALEHRMNESGSDHVARSFAEYLSEQRGRIAGTREQIDQQRMPFLQYGEEQRDTVEVALSRFDQDMEALETTLAEQRKVMLRMLDAMRSDTFTAVKEFLMSRQEALSALASSGSTDPAEIGRSVQQPRRALEPMADAPQVRPVLQHVDEADRWLVSAAPANTRPRMVPPSTPLRDLSPDDESDEATA
;
A
#
# COMPACT_ATOMS: atom_id res chain seq x y z
N MET A 1 4.60 32.83 -22.26
CA MET A 1 4.48 32.75 -23.73
C MET A 1 4.13 31.31 -24.12
N TRP A 2 2.86 30.92 -23.92
CA TRP A 2 2.39 29.54 -24.13
C TRP A 2 1.71 29.43 -25.50
N ARG A 3 2.23 28.57 -26.38
CA ARG A 3 1.56 28.18 -27.63
C ARG A 3 1.03 26.76 -27.51
N SER A 4 -0.28 26.68 -27.64
CA SER A 4 -1.10 25.50 -27.93
C SER A 4 -0.54 24.64 -29.06
N LEU A 5 -0.66 23.31 -28.96
CA LEU A 5 -1.02 22.50 -30.12
C LEU A 5 -1.78 21.25 -29.70
N ILE A 6 -3.11 21.34 -29.85
CA ILE A 6 -4.05 20.22 -29.92
C ILE A 6 -3.97 19.69 -31.34
N HIS A 7 -3.72 18.40 -31.57
CA HIS A 7 -4.13 17.70 -32.79
C HIS A 7 -4.77 16.36 -32.44
N ARG A 8 -6.10 16.32 -32.60
CA ARG A 8 -6.92 15.12 -32.72
C ARG A 8 -6.72 14.54 -34.12
N HIS A 9 -6.59 13.22 -34.23
CA HIS A 9 -6.95 12.50 -35.45
C HIS A 9 -7.87 11.33 -35.10
N THR A 10 -9.10 11.45 -35.59
CA THR A 10 -10.15 10.43 -35.63
C THR A 10 -10.10 9.68 -36.97
N GLU A 11 -10.33 8.36 -36.84
CA GLU A 11 -11.06 7.45 -37.75
C GLU A 11 -10.59 7.18 -39.19
N LYS A 12 -10.45 5.88 -39.48
CA LYS A 12 -11.02 5.08 -40.60
C LYS A 12 -10.38 3.68 -40.48
N GLY A 13 -11.07 2.55 -40.26
CA GLY A 13 -12.35 2.14 -40.82
C GLY A 13 -12.10 1.43 -42.16
N GLN A 14 -11.71 0.15 -42.16
CA GLN A 14 -11.81 -0.71 -43.35
C GLN A 14 -12.02 -2.20 -43.00
N PRO A 15 -12.72 -2.95 -43.88
CA PRO A 15 -13.61 -4.05 -43.48
C PRO A 15 -13.03 -5.46 -43.61
N MET A 16 -13.71 -6.34 -42.89
CA MET A 16 -13.79 -7.80 -42.98
C MET A 16 -13.54 -8.37 -44.38
N ARG A 17 -12.58 -9.32 -44.49
CA ARG A 17 -12.46 -10.24 -45.61
C ARG A 17 -12.58 -11.67 -45.10
N PHE A 18 -13.77 -12.24 -45.27
CA PHE A 18 -14.03 -13.68 -45.12
C PHE A 18 -13.32 -14.44 -46.23
N GLY A 19 -12.32 -15.24 -45.86
CA GLY A 19 -11.72 -16.26 -46.71
C GLY A 19 -12.23 -17.64 -46.28
N SER A 20 -13.20 -18.18 -47.02
CA SER A 20 -13.57 -19.59 -46.96
C SER A 20 -12.63 -20.43 -47.84
N ARG A 21 -12.00 -21.44 -47.23
CA ARG A 21 -11.44 -22.68 -47.83
C ARG A 21 -11.40 -23.67 -46.67
N LYS A 22 -12.35 -24.61 -46.54
CA LYS A 22 -12.60 -25.82 -47.34
C LYS A 22 -11.36 -26.72 -47.40
N ASP A 23 -11.48 -27.79 -46.61
CA ASP A 23 -10.84 -29.11 -46.70
C ASP A 23 -9.32 -29.17 -46.64
N ASP A 24 -8.80 -29.50 -45.46
CA ASP A 24 -7.59 -30.33 -45.33
C ASP A 24 -7.69 -31.21 -44.07
N ASP A 25 -8.65 -32.15 -44.11
CA ASP A 25 -8.71 -33.31 -43.24
C ASP A 25 -7.55 -34.25 -43.59
N SER A 26 -6.39 -34.05 -42.98
CA SER A 26 -5.38 -35.10 -42.80
C SER A 26 -4.24 -34.68 -41.86
N ARG A 27 -4.59 -34.16 -40.67
CA ARG A 27 -3.68 -34.28 -39.52
C ARG A 27 -3.92 -35.62 -38.86
N ALA A 28 -3.10 -36.58 -39.27
CA ALA A 28 -2.86 -37.78 -38.50
C ALA A 28 -2.67 -37.40 -37.02
N ASN A 29 -3.46 -38.04 -36.16
CA ASN A 29 -3.26 -38.11 -34.72
C ASN A 29 -1.85 -38.66 -34.48
N GLU A 30 -0.87 -37.77 -34.37
CA GLU A 30 0.42 -38.07 -33.79
C GLU A 30 0.18 -38.19 -32.29
N VAL A 31 -0.24 -39.38 -31.86
CA VAL A 31 -0.26 -39.77 -30.45
C VAL A 31 1.20 -39.82 -30.01
N VAL A 32 1.68 -38.69 -29.51
CA VAL A 32 2.97 -38.61 -28.81
C VAL A 32 2.86 -39.57 -27.61
N PRO A 33 3.74 -40.57 -27.48
CA PRO A 33 3.71 -41.44 -26.31
C PRO A 33 4.09 -40.60 -25.09
N ALA A 34 3.17 -40.51 -24.13
CA ALA A 34 3.40 -39.91 -22.83
C ALA A 34 4.31 -40.83 -21.99
N SER A 35 5.58 -40.92 -22.36
CA SER A 35 6.61 -41.59 -21.56
C SER A 35 7.42 -40.53 -20.80
N ARG A 36 6.74 -39.72 -19.98
CA ARG A 36 7.42 -38.98 -18.90
C ARG A 36 7.49 -39.90 -17.70
N SER A 37 8.68 -40.12 -17.16
CA SER A 37 8.87 -40.96 -15.98
C SER A 37 8.10 -40.36 -14.80
N ALA A 38 7.48 -41.18 -13.95
CA ALA A 38 6.84 -40.72 -12.70
C ALA A 38 7.80 -39.87 -11.83
N VAL A 39 9.11 -40.11 -11.97
CA VAL A 39 10.19 -39.34 -11.32
C VAL A 39 10.32 -37.93 -11.89
N GLU A 40 10.14 -37.74 -13.21
CA GLU A 40 10.15 -36.41 -13.85
C GLU A 40 8.91 -35.59 -13.51
N VAL A 41 7.75 -36.25 -13.35
CA VAL A 41 6.50 -35.60 -12.93
C VAL A 41 6.57 -35.18 -11.46
N ALA A 42 7.16 -36.00 -10.59
CA ALA A 42 7.39 -35.65 -9.18
C ALA A 42 8.39 -34.49 -8.99
N GLN A 43 9.27 -34.25 -9.97
CA GLN A 43 10.24 -33.15 -9.96
C GLN A 43 9.74 -31.88 -10.68
N GLN A 44 8.52 -31.88 -11.23
CA GLN A 44 7.97 -30.66 -11.83
C GLN A 44 7.69 -29.61 -10.74
N PRO A 45 8.20 -28.38 -10.91
CA PRO A 45 7.90 -27.31 -9.97
C PRO A 45 6.39 -27.03 -10.01
N VAL A 46 5.79 -26.89 -8.82
CA VAL A 46 4.41 -26.41 -8.70
C VAL A 46 4.37 -25.00 -9.29
N ILE A 47 3.83 -24.85 -10.49
CA ILE A 47 3.70 -23.54 -11.14
C ILE A 47 2.60 -22.77 -10.40
N PRO A 48 2.92 -21.68 -9.67
CA PRO A 48 1.90 -20.90 -9.00
C PRO A 48 0.94 -20.29 -10.03
N SER A 49 -0.30 -20.05 -9.62
CA SER A 49 -1.27 -19.37 -10.49
C SER A 49 -0.73 -18.00 -10.91
N LYS A 50 -0.54 -17.80 -12.23
CA LYS A 50 -0.09 -16.52 -12.81
C LYS A 50 -0.95 -15.34 -12.37
N ARG A 51 -2.25 -15.57 -12.12
CA ARG A 51 -3.17 -14.51 -11.65
C ARG A 51 -2.90 -14.12 -10.20
N LEU A 52 -2.67 -15.10 -9.31
CA LEU A 52 -2.32 -14.84 -7.91
C LEU A 52 -0.95 -14.19 -7.79
N GLN A 53 0.01 -14.67 -8.58
CA GLN A 53 1.34 -14.08 -8.65
C GLN A 53 1.28 -12.62 -9.09
N ARG A 54 0.52 -12.30 -10.15
CA ARG A 54 0.34 -10.91 -10.61
C ARG A 54 -0.28 -10.00 -9.56
N VAL A 55 -1.23 -10.50 -8.78
CA VAL A 55 -1.85 -9.74 -7.68
C VAL A 55 -0.85 -9.50 -6.55
N ALA A 56 -0.09 -10.52 -6.16
CA ALA A 56 0.94 -10.40 -5.13
C ALA A 56 2.08 -9.45 -5.55
N GLU A 57 2.57 -9.57 -6.79
CA GLU A 57 3.58 -8.67 -7.36
C GLU A 57 3.09 -7.22 -7.36
N HIS A 58 1.84 -6.97 -7.76
CA HIS A 58 1.27 -5.62 -7.74
C HIS A 58 1.26 -5.01 -6.33
N PHE A 59 0.88 -5.78 -5.30
CA PHE A 59 0.93 -5.29 -3.92
C PHE A 59 2.35 -4.99 -3.44
N HIS A 60 3.31 -5.84 -3.80
CA HIS A 60 4.70 -5.62 -3.44
C HIS A 60 5.26 -4.36 -4.11
N THR A 61 5.05 -4.18 -5.41
CA THR A 61 5.47 -2.99 -6.15
C THR A 61 4.83 -1.71 -5.60
N GLN A 62 3.56 -1.75 -5.20
CA GLN A 62 2.91 -0.59 -4.56
C GLN A 62 3.53 -0.25 -3.21
N SER A 63 3.85 -1.25 -2.39
CA SER A 63 4.51 -1.03 -1.10
C SER A 63 5.90 -0.39 -1.27
N ASP A 64 6.68 -0.90 -2.22
CA ASP A 64 8.03 -0.39 -2.48
C ASP A 64 8.01 1.03 -3.04
N LEU A 65 7.05 1.32 -3.93
CA LEU A 65 6.84 2.67 -4.46
C LEU A 65 6.50 3.65 -3.35
N LEU A 66 5.56 3.32 -2.46
CA LEU A 66 5.18 4.19 -1.34
C LEU A 66 6.35 4.43 -0.38
N ALA A 67 7.16 3.40 -0.08
CA ALA A 67 8.34 3.54 0.75
C ALA A 67 9.41 4.45 0.11
N THR A 68 9.60 4.32 -1.21
CA THR A 68 10.54 5.14 -1.97
C THR A 68 10.06 6.60 -2.01
N MET A 69 8.80 6.83 -2.38
CA MET A 69 8.21 8.16 -2.40
C MET A 69 8.25 8.84 -1.03
N ARG A 70 8.03 8.09 0.06
CA ARG A 70 8.16 8.62 1.42
C ARG A 70 9.58 9.11 1.70
N THR A 71 10.57 8.30 1.35
CA THR A 71 11.99 8.63 1.56
C THR A 71 12.40 9.84 0.74
N GLU A 72 11.98 9.91 -0.53
CA GLU A 72 12.23 11.05 -1.41
C GLU A 72 11.55 12.32 -0.87
N PHE A 73 10.28 12.22 -0.46
CA PHE A 73 9.56 13.34 0.13
C PHE A 73 10.22 13.85 1.41
N GLU A 74 10.58 12.95 2.33
CA GLU A 74 11.32 13.30 3.56
C GLU A 74 12.64 14.02 3.21
N SER A 75 13.39 13.52 2.22
CA SER A 75 14.66 14.12 1.81
C SER A 75 14.52 15.51 1.16
N GLU A 76 13.44 15.74 0.41
CA GLU A 76 13.17 17.03 -0.25
C GLU A 76 12.53 18.06 0.70
N MET A 77 11.79 17.60 1.72
CA MET A 77 11.19 18.47 2.74
C MET A 77 12.17 18.91 3.83
N GLU A 78 13.16 18.08 4.15
CA GLU A 78 14.18 18.40 5.15
C GLU A 78 14.85 19.78 4.96
N PRO A 79 15.36 20.15 3.77
CA PRO A 79 16.00 21.46 3.58
C PRO A 79 15.03 22.64 3.76
N LEU A 80 13.73 22.46 3.46
CA LEU A 80 12.72 23.48 3.71
C LEU A 80 12.44 23.63 5.20
N HIS A 81 12.39 22.52 5.93
CA HIS A 81 12.28 22.53 7.38
C HIS A 81 13.49 23.22 8.03
N GLU A 82 14.70 22.84 7.63
CA GLU A 82 15.94 23.47 8.09
C GLU A 82 15.96 24.97 7.80
N LEU A 83 15.52 25.39 6.60
CA LEU A 83 15.40 26.80 6.22
C LEU A 83 14.46 27.55 7.17
N LEU A 84 13.27 27.02 7.45
CA LEU A 84 12.30 27.65 8.36
C LEU A 84 12.86 27.76 9.79
N VAL A 85 13.53 26.72 10.28
CA VAL A 85 14.21 26.74 11.58
C VAL A 85 15.30 27.81 11.60
N HIS A 86 16.12 27.89 10.55
CA HIS A 86 17.18 28.89 10.43
C HIS A 86 16.64 30.32 10.35
N GLN A 87 15.58 30.55 9.59
CA GLN A 87 14.89 31.83 9.49
C GLN A 87 14.29 32.25 10.84
N SER A 88 13.63 31.33 11.55
CA SER A 88 13.07 31.58 12.88
C SER A 88 14.17 31.95 13.89
N ASN A 89 15.27 31.21 13.93
CA ASN A 89 16.41 31.50 14.80
C ASN A 89 17.06 32.85 14.47
N THR A 90 17.17 33.17 13.18
CA THR A 90 17.71 34.46 12.73
C THR A 90 16.80 35.60 13.14
N MET A 91 15.48 35.46 12.97
CA MET A 91 14.50 36.45 13.40
C MET A 91 14.55 36.68 14.91
N GLN A 92 14.61 35.60 15.69
CA GLN A 92 14.74 35.71 17.15
C GLN A 92 15.99 36.48 17.55
N ARG A 93 17.15 36.21 16.93
CA ARG A 93 18.38 36.96 17.18
C ARG A 93 18.25 38.43 16.80
N LEU A 94 17.59 38.74 15.68
CA LEU A 94 17.34 40.12 15.27
C LEU A 94 16.47 40.87 16.27
N LEU A 95 15.39 40.24 16.75
CA LEU A 95 14.51 40.82 17.76
C LEU A 95 15.22 41.00 19.11
N THR A 96 16.00 40.02 19.58
CA THR A 96 16.81 40.17 20.79
C THR A 96 17.82 41.30 20.66
N ASN A 97 18.53 41.40 19.54
CA ASN A 97 19.46 42.51 19.29
C ASN A 97 18.74 43.87 19.25
N LEU A 98 17.53 43.91 18.69
CA LEU A 98 16.70 45.11 18.67
C LEU A 98 16.26 45.48 20.09
N GLU A 99 15.81 44.52 20.89
CA GLU A 99 15.46 44.72 22.30
C GLU A 99 16.63 45.24 23.13
N GLU A 100 17.84 44.71 22.93
CA GLU A 100 19.05 45.20 23.58
C GLU A 100 19.36 46.66 23.20
N ARG A 101 19.15 47.04 21.93
CA ARG A 101 19.32 48.41 21.46
C ARG A 101 18.23 49.37 21.97
N LEU A 102 17.02 48.87 22.16
CA LEU A 102 15.88 49.63 22.69
C LEU A 102 15.86 49.68 24.22
N ARG A 103 16.65 48.84 24.88
CA ARG A 103 16.71 48.76 26.36
C ARG A 103 17.00 50.12 27.01
N PRO A 104 18.00 50.92 26.58
CA PRO A 104 18.24 52.22 27.21
C PRO A 104 17.07 53.20 27.06
N LEU A 105 16.32 53.15 25.95
CA LEU A 105 15.16 53.99 25.73
C LEU A 105 13.98 53.57 26.61
N ASN A 106 13.78 52.26 26.79
CA ASN A 106 12.80 51.74 27.74
C ASN A 106 13.15 52.11 29.18
N GLU A 107 14.40 51.89 29.59
CA GLU A 107 14.88 52.25 30.93
C GLU A 107 14.74 53.76 31.20
N TYR A 108 15.00 54.60 30.19
CA TYR A 108 14.76 56.04 30.28
C TYR A 108 13.27 56.36 30.48
N ALA A 109 12.40 55.82 29.62
CA ALA A 109 10.95 56.02 29.71
C ALA A 109 10.37 55.55 31.06
N ASP A 110 10.83 54.40 31.57
CA ASP A 110 10.42 53.85 32.85
C ASP A 110 10.92 54.71 34.03
N SER A 111 12.16 55.22 33.94
CA SER A 111 12.71 56.12 34.96
C SER A 111 11.99 57.47 35.01
N GLU A 112 11.64 58.03 33.85
CA GLU A 112 10.86 59.27 33.76
C GLU A 112 9.44 59.07 34.28
N GLU A 113 8.78 57.95 33.95
CA GLU A 113 7.45 57.63 34.49
C GLU A 113 7.47 57.52 36.02
N ALA A 114 8.44 56.79 36.57
CA ALA A 114 8.62 56.67 38.02
C ALA A 114 8.91 58.03 38.68
N ASN A 115 9.69 58.90 38.03
CA ASN A 115 9.97 60.25 38.53
C ASN A 115 8.71 61.13 38.52
N LEU A 116 7.90 61.07 37.47
CA LEU A 116 6.63 61.80 37.38
C LEU A 116 5.63 61.33 38.44
N ASP A 117 5.53 60.02 38.66
CA ASP A 117 4.64 59.46 39.68
C ASP A 117 5.09 59.85 41.09
N ALA A 118 6.41 59.84 41.37
CA ALA A 118 6.95 60.32 42.65
C ALA A 118 6.73 61.83 42.85
N LEU A 119 6.82 62.63 41.79
CA LEU A 119 6.56 64.07 41.83
C LEU A 119 5.08 64.35 42.10
N GLU A 120 4.17 63.68 41.39
CA GLU A 120 2.73 63.80 41.59
C GLU A 120 2.33 63.39 43.02
N HIS A 121 2.90 62.31 43.54
CA HIS A 121 2.66 61.87 44.91
C HIS A 121 3.06 62.94 45.95
N ARG A 122 4.26 63.50 45.85
CA ARG A 122 4.73 64.56 46.76
C ARG A 122 3.90 65.84 46.66
N MET A 123 3.43 66.19 45.47
CA MET A 123 2.58 67.36 45.25
C MET A 123 1.19 67.18 45.90
N ASN A 124 0.65 65.96 45.84
CA ASN A 124 -0.61 65.62 46.47
C ASN A 124 -0.49 65.55 48.01
N GLU A 125 0.62 65.01 48.54
CA GLU A 125 0.87 64.93 49.99
C GLU A 125 1.14 66.27 50.66
N SER A 126 1.77 67.21 49.94
CA SER A 126 2.10 68.55 50.46
C SER A 126 0.89 69.50 50.55
N GLY A 127 -0.31 69.06 50.13
CA GLY A 127 -1.57 69.80 50.29
C GLY A 127 -1.62 71.12 49.51
N SER A 128 -0.80 71.27 48.47
CA SER A 128 -0.65 72.51 47.70
C SER A 128 -1.41 72.44 46.37
N ASP A 129 -2.75 72.44 46.43
CA ASP A 129 -3.65 72.36 45.26
C ASP A 129 -3.35 73.38 44.15
N HIS A 130 -2.74 74.52 44.51
CA HIS A 130 -2.36 75.55 43.55
C HIS A 130 -1.11 75.17 42.75
N VAL A 131 -0.15 74.47 43.37
CA VAL A 131 1.07 73.95 42.75
C VAL A 131 0.72 72.72 41.90
N ALA A 132 -0.14 71.84 42.40
CA ALA A 132 -0.71 70.73 41.64
C ALA A 132 -1.33 71.19 40.31
N ARG A 133 -2.15 72.25 40.34
CA ARG A 133 -2.77 72.84 39.14
C ARG A 133 -1.78 73.51 38.19
N SER A 134 -0.73 74.15 38.68
CA SER A 134 0.26 74.81 37.80
C SER A 134 1.19 73.84 37.08
N PHE A 135 1.44 72.65 37.64
CA PHE A 135 2.28 71.64 37.00
C PHE A 135 1.48 70.55 36.27
N ALA A 136 0.14 70.56 36.35
CA ALA A 136 -0.71 69.57 35.68
C ALA A 136 -0.48 69.51 34.16
N GLU A 137 -0.33 70.68 33.52
CA GLU A 137 -0.02 70.77 32.08
C GLU A 137 1.35 70.17 31.75
N TYR A 138 2.36 70.45 32.58
CA TYR A 138 3.70 69.88 32.44
C TYR A 138 3.70 68.35 32.64
N LEU A 139 3.02 67.84 33.67
CA LEU A 139 2.90 66.38 33.91
C LEU A 139 2.19 65.68 32.74
N SER A 140 1.12 66.29 32.22
CA SER A 140 0.42 65.79 31.03
C SER A 140 1.32 65.76 29.80
N GLU A 141 2.12 66.82 29.59
CA GLU A 141 3.05 66.89 28.46
C GLU A 141 4.13 65.81 28.56
N GLN A 142 4.72 65.61 29.75
CA GLN A 142 5.76 64.60 29.95
C GLN A 142 5.20 63.17 29.81
N ARG A 143 4.01 62.88 30.35
CA ARG A 143 3.32 61.60 30.11
C ARG A 143 3.05 61.37 28.62
N GLY A 144 2.68 62.42 27.88
CA GLY A 144 2.53 62.36 26.43
C GLY A 144 3.84 62.05 25.69
N ARG A 145 4.96 62.63 26.12
CA ARG A 145 6.30 62.35 25.56
C ARG A 145 6.76 60.91 25.85
N ILE A 146 6.52 60.40 27.06
CA ILE A 146 6.82 59.00 27.42
C ILE A 146 5.98 58.04 26.57
N ALA A 147 4.67 58.30 26.45
CA ALA A 147 3.78 57.49 25.61
C ALA A 147 4.24 57.50 24.14
N GLY A 148 4.59 58.67 23.59
CA GLY A 148 5.13 58.78 22.24
C GLY A 148 6.47 58.06 22.06
N THR A 149 7.31 58.01 23.09
CA THR A 149 8.58 57.26 23.07
C THR A 149 8.32 55.75 23.03
N ARG A 150 7.39 55.25 23.87
CA ARG A 150 6.96 53.84 23.85
C ARG A 150 6.35 53.45 22.50
N GLU A 151 5.51 54.32 21.94
CA GLU A 151 4.94 54.10 20.61
C GLU A 151 6.03 54.02 19.53
N GLN A 152 7.04 54.90 19.56
CA GLN A 152 8.17 54.83 18.62
C GLN A 152 9.00 53.55 18.78
N ILE A 153 9.19 53.07 20.01
CA ILE A 153 9.87 51.79 20.30
C ILE A 153 9.09 50.63 19.65
N ASP A 154 7.77 50.60 19.79
CA ASP A 154 6.93 49.57 19.18
C ASP A 154 6.89 49.67 17.66
N GLN A 155 6.81 50.89 17.12
CA GLN A 155 6.91 51.14 15.66
C GLN A 155 8.25 50.64 15.08
N GLN A 156 9.34 50.63 15.86
CA GLN A 156 10.63 50.08 15.41
C GLN A 156 10.66 48.55 15.38
N ARG A 157 9.80 47.87 16.14
CA ARG A 157 9.68 46.39 16.16
C ARG A 157 8.82 45.87 15.01
N MET A 158 7.75 46.59 14.66
CA MET A 158 6.75 46.15 13.68
C MET A 158 7.32 45.67 12.33
N PRO A 159 8.30 46.35 11.70
CA PRO A 159 8.84 45.90 10.41
C PRO A 159 9.48 44.52 10.47
N PHE A 160 10.10 44.15 11.60
CA PHE A 160 10.75 42.85 11.78
C PHE A 160 9.72 41.74 11.97
N LEU A 161 8.66 42.02 12.73
CA LEU A 161 7.55 41.07 12.90
C LEU A 161 6.85 40.80 11.56
N GLN A 162 6.52 41.86 10.83
CA GLN A 162 5.90 41.76 9.50
C GLN A 162 6.80 41.01 8.52
N TYR A 163 8.09 41.35 8.46
CA TYR A 163 9.04 40.63 7.61
C TYR A 163 9.12 39.13 7.97
N GLY A 164 9.06 38.79 9.25
CA GLY A 164 9.07 37.40 9.70
C GLY A 164 7.83 36.62 9.31
N GLU A 165 6.66 37.26 9.34
CA GLU A 165 5.39 36.69 8.86
C GLU A 165 5.44 36.51 7.34
N GLU A 166 5.84 37.54 6.58
CA GLU A 166 5.94 37.49 5.11
C GLU A 166 6.90 36.40 4.62
N GLN A 167 8.00 36.15 5.34
CA GLN A 167 8.92 35.06 5.01
C GLN A 167 8.28 33.67 5.18
N ARG A 168 7.48 33.47 6.25
CA ARG A 168 6.73 32.23 6.46
C ARG A 168 5.67 32.04 5.39
N ASP A 169 4.89 33.09 5.12
CA ASP A 169 3.85 33.08 4.08
C ASP A 169 4.43 32.78 2.69
N THR A 170 5.64 33.25 2.39
CA THR A 170 6.34 32.94 1.14
C THR A 170 6.61 31.44 0.99
N VAL A 171 7.00 30.77 2.08
CA VAL A 171 7.21 29.31 2.08
C VAL A 171 5.88 28.58 1.91
N GLU A 172 4.82 29.01 2.60
CA GLU A 172 3.48 28.44 2.46
C GLU A 172 2.95 28.55 1.02
N VAL A 173 3.13 29.71 0.38
CA VAL A 173 2.77 29.91 -1.04
C VAL A 173 3.57 29.00 -1.97
N ALA A 174 4.86 28.76 -1.68
CA ALA A 174 5.65 27.82 -2.45
C ALA A 174 5.16 26.37 -2.30
N LEU A 175 4.62 26.02 -1.13
CA LEU A 175 4.08 24.71 -0.80
C LEU A 175 2.64 24.49 -1.31
N SER A 176 1.84 25.54 -1.50
CA SER A 176 0.43 25.43 -1.90
C SER A 176 0.19 24.70 -3.24
N ARG A 177 1.22 24.59 -4.08
CA ARG A 177 1.15 23.79 -5.32
C ARG A 177 0.93 22.29 -5.02
N PHE A 178 1.39 21.81 -3.87
CA PHE A 178 1.26 20.42 -3.47
C PHE A 178 -0.14 20.07 -3.00
N ASP A 179 -0.96 21.05 -2.61
CA ASP A 179 -2.33 20.80 -2.14
C ASP A 179 -3.16 20.05 -3.19
N GLN A 180 -3.04 20.48 -4.46
CA GLN A 180 -3.75 19.83 -5.57
C GLN A 180 -3.26 18.40 -5.82
N ASP A 181 -1.94 18.18 -5.70
CA ASP A 181 -1.34 16.86 -5.86
C ASP A 181 -1.73 15.94 -4.69
N MET A 182 -1.82 16.47 -3.46
CA MET A 182 -2.28 15.76 -2.28
C MET A 182 -3.75 15.35 -2.40
N GLU A 183 -4.63 16.26 -2.83
CA GLU A 183 -6.04 15.93 -3.10
C GLU A 183 -6.18 14.83 -4.17
N ALA A 184 -5.36 14.89 -5.22
CA ALA A 184 -5.33 13.87 -6.27
C ALA A 184 -4.84 12.51 -5.75
N LEU A 185 -3.80 12.51 -4.89
CA LEU A 185 -3.29 11.31 -4.23
C LEU A 185 -4.33 10.71 -3.30
N GLU A 186 -5.00 11.51 -2.48
CA GLU A 186 -6.06 11.06 -1.57
C GLU A 186 -7.22 10.41 -2.34
N THR A 187 -7.64 11.04 -3.43
CA THR A 187 -8.68 10.50 -4.33
C THR A 187 -8.24 9.14 -4.90
N THR A 188 -7.01 9.06 -5.40
CA THR A 188 -6.46 7.84 -5.99
C THR A 188 -6.34 6.72 -4.95
N LEU A 189 -5.87 7.03 -3.74
CA LEU A 189 -5.78 6.07 -2.64
C LEU A 189 -7.16 5.57 -2.20
N ALA A 190 -8.16 6.45 -2.16
CA ALA A 190 -9.53 6.06 -1.87
C ALA A 190 -10.09 5.10 -2.93
N GLU A 191 -9.82 5.38 -4.21
CA GLU A 191 -10.20 4.48 -5.32
C GLU A 191 -9.49 3.12 -5.24
N GLN A 192 -8.18 3.12 -4.98
CA GLN A 192 -7.40 1.89 -4.79
C GLN A 192 -7.96 1.07 -3.62
N ARG A 193 -8.23 1.69 -2.47
CA ARG A 193 -8.86 1.04 -1.31
C ARG A 193 -10.21 0.44 -1.68
N LYS A 194 -11.04 1.15 -2.45
CA LYS A 194 -12.33 0.65 -2.93
C LYS A 194 -12.18 -0.55 -3.87
N VAL A 195 -11.16 -0.59 -4.71
CA VAL A 195 -10.85 -1.76 -5.55
C VAL A 195 -10.40 -2.94 -4.69
N MET A 196 -9.48 -2.72 -3.74
CA MET A 196 -8.99 -3.76 -2.84
C MET A 196 -10.10 -4.38 -1.98
N LEU A 197 -11.00 -3.55 -1.45
CA LEU A 197 -12.16 -4.03 -0.68
C LEU A 197 -13.07 -4.90 -1.56
N ARG A 198 -13.38 -4.47 -2.79
CA ARG A 198 -14.15 -5.28 -3.74
C ARG A 198 -13.47 -6.61 -4.07
N MET A 199 -12.14 -6.64 -4.19
CA MET A 199 -11.39 -7.88 -4.41
C MET A 199 -11.46 -8.80 -3.18
N LEU A 200 -11.31 -8.25 -1.97
CA LEU A 200 -11.47 -9.01 -0.72
C LEU A 200 -12.88 -9.55 -0.56
N ASP A 201 -13.90 -8.75 -0.88
CA ASP A 201 -15.30 -9.17 -0.85
C ASP A 201 -15.56 -10.29 -1.87
N ALA A 202 -14.99 -10.18 -3.08
CA ALA A 202 -15.07 -11.25 -4.07
C ALA A 202 -14.39 -12.55 -3.59
N MET A 203 -13.23 -12.45 -2.92
CA MET A 203 -12.54 -13.61 -2.33
C MET A 203 -13.25 -14.17 -1.09
N ARG A 204 -14.08 -13.37 -0.42
CA ARG A 204 -14.91 -13.80 0.72
C ARG A 204 -16.31 -14.23 0.30
N SER A 205 -16.67 -14.07 -0.98
CA SER A 205 -17.99 -14.43 -1.46
C SER A 205 -18.25 -15.92 -1.26
N ASP A 206 -19.49 -16.25 -0.88
CA ASP A 206 -19.91 -17.65 -0.68
C ASP A 206 -19.68 -18.48 -1.94
N THR A 207 -19.84 -17.88 -3.12
CA THR A 207 -19.53 -18.52 -4.41
C THR A 207 -18.06 -18.88 -4.56
N PHE A 208 -17.14 -17.99 -4.14
CA PHE A 208 -15.71 -18.27 -4.23
C PHE A 208 -15.27 -19.28 -3.17
N THR A 209 -15.81 -19.20 -1.96
CA THR A 209 -15.58 -20.16 -0.89
C THR A 209 -16.03 -21.55 -1.31
N ALA A 210 -17.24 -21.69 -1.87
CA ALA A 210 -17.75 -22.96 -2.39
C ALA A 210 -16.87 -23.53 -3.50
N VAL A 211 -16.40 -22.70 -4.45
CA VAL A 211 -15.46 -23.14 -5.50
C VAL A 211 -14.14 -23.62 -4.91
N LYS A 212 -13.59 -22.89 -3.93
CA LYS A 212 -12.35 -23.27 -3.24
C LYS A 212 -12.51 -24.61 -2.52
N GLU A 213 -13.57 -24.77 -1.73
CA GLU A 213 -13.89 -26.01 -1.01
C GLU A 213 -14.03 -27.18 -1.98
N PHE A 214 -14.75 -27.00 -3.08
CA PHE A 214 -14.87 -28.01 -4.13
C PHE A 214 -13.51 -28.43 -4.72
N LEU A 215 -12.64 -27.48 -5.06
CA LEU A 215 -11.31 -27.79 -5.58
C LEU A 215 -10.44 -28.50 -4.53
N MET A 216 -10.56 -28.13 -3.25
CA MET A 216 -9.88 -28.81 -2.14
C MET A 216 -10.40 -30.24 -1.95
N SER A 217 -11.71 -30.45 -1.91
CA SER A 217 -12.31 -31.80 -1.77
C SER A 217 -11.94 -32.71 -2.94
N ARG A 218 -11.81 -32.17 -4.15
CA ARG A 218 -11.29 -32.93 -5.30
C ARG A 218 -9.84 -33.34 -5.13
N GLN A 219 -9.00 -32.43 -4.62
CA GLN A 219 -7.60 -32.72 -4.33
C GLN A 219 -7.47 -33.77 -3.21
N GLU A 220 -8.32 -33.71 -2.19
CA GLU A 220 -8.38 -34.71 -1.11
C GLU A 220 -8.78 -36.08 -1.64
N ALA A 221 -9.80 -36.14 -2.51
CA ALA A 221 -10.22 -37.39 -3.16
C ALA A 221 -9.10 -38.00 -4.03
N LEU A 222 -8.38 -37.17 -4.79
CA LEU A 222 -7.20 -37.59 -5.54
C LEU A 222 -6.09 -38.09 -4.62
N SER A 223 -5.81 -37.37 -3.53
CA SER A 223 -4.80 -37.76 -2.56
C SER A 223 -5.14 -39.09 -1.90
N ALA A 224 -6.40 -39.32 -1.54
CA ALA A 224 -6.84 -40.57 -0.93
C ALA A 224 -6.66 -41.77 -1.87
N LEU A 225 -7.00 -41.60 -3.15
CA LEU A 225 -6.80 -42.64 -4.17
C LEU A 225 -5.32 -42.90 -4.46
N ALA A 226 -4.51 -41.85 -4.49
CA ALA A 226 -3.06 -41.98 -4.61
C ALA A 226 -2.47 -42.74 -3.42
N SER A 227 -2.91 -42.44 -2.20
CA SER A 227 -2.50 -43.16 -0.98
C SER A 227 -2.97 -44.61 -0.95
N SER A 228 -4.13 -44.93 -1.56
CA SER A 228 -4.61 -46.31 -1.68
C SER A 228 -3.99 -47.07 -2.85
N GLY A 229 -3.12 -46.44 -3.64
CA GLY A 229 -2.46 -47.04 -4.80
C GLY A 229 -3.39 -47.31 -6.00
N SER A 230 -4.58 -46.69 -6.04
CA SER A 230 -5.47 -46.85 -7.20
C SER A 230 -4.94 -46.05 -8.38
N THR A 231 -4.88 -46.71 -9.54
CA THR A 231 -4.44 -46.12 -10.81
C THR A 231 -5.48 -46.25 -11.91
N ASP A 232 -6.69 -46.74 -11.61
CA ASP A 232 -7.78 -46.89 -12.58
C ASP A 232 -8.38 -45.51 -12.92
N PRO A 233 -8.24 -45.02 -14.17
CA PRO A 233 -8.76 -43.71 -14.56
C PRO A 233 -10.29 -43.59 -14.40
N ALA A 234 -11.03 -44.70 -14.49
CA ALA A 234 -12.48 -44.72 -14.30
C ALA A 234 -12.89 -44.64 -12.82
N GLU A 235 -12.12 -45.24 -11.92
CA GLU A 235 -12.30 -45.08 -10.47
C GLU A 235 -11.91 -43.66 -10.03
N ILE A 236 -10.79 -43.15 -10.53
CA ILE A 236 -10.32 -41.78 -10.26
C ILE A 236 -11.37 -40.77 -10.74
N GLY A 237 -11.82 -40.88 -11.98
CA GLY A 237 -12.84 -39.99 -12.56
C GLY A 237 -14.15 -39.96 -11.76
N ARG A 238 -14.63 -41.11 -11.27
CA ARG A 238 -15.84 -41.19 -10.45
C ARG A 238 -15.65 -40.54 -9.07
N SER A 239 -14.50 -40.78 -8.44
CA SER A 239 -14.17 -40.23 -7.12
C SER A 239 -14.09 -38.70 -7.16
N VAL A 240 -13.40 -38.13 -8.16
CA VAL A 240 -13.27 -36.67 -8.28
C VAL A 240 -14.55 -35.96 -8.75
N GLN A 241 -15.47 -36.70 -9.39
CA GLN A 241 -16.79 -36.17 -9.75
C GLN A 241 -17.76 -36.11 -8.57
N GLN A 242 -17.58 -36.91 -7.51
CA GLN A 242 -18.47 -36.91 -6.34
C GLN A 242 -18.59 -35.52 -5.66
N PRO A 243 -17.49 -34.77 -5.42
CA PRO A 243 -17.54 -33.40 -4.89
C PRO A 243 -18.39 -32.42 -5.71
N ARG A 244 -18.64 -32.69 -7.00
CA ARG A 244 -19.41 -31.79 -7.88
C ARG A 244 -20.81 -31.49 -7.35
N ARG A 245 -21.45 -32.47 -6.69
CA ARG A 245 -22.82 -32.34 -6.17
C ARG A 245 -22.95 -31.21 -5.15
N ALA A 246 -21.88 -30.89 -4.43
CA ALA A 246 -21.88 -29.78 -3.47
C ALA A 246 -21.92 -28.41 -4.16
N LEU A 247 -21.42 -28.31 -5.39
CA LEU A 247 -21.37 -27.06 -6.18
C LEU A 247 -22.58 -26.87 -7.11
N GLU A 248 -23.39 -27.93 -7.28
CA GLU A 248 -24.54 -27.98 -8.18
C GLU A 248 -25.63 -26.92 -7.90
N PRO A 249 -25.97 -26.58 -6.63
CA PRO A 249 -26.92 -25.50 -6.34
C PRO A 249 -26.46 -24.11 -6.85
N MET A 250 -25.17 -23.95 -7.13
CA MET A 250 -24.56 -22.70 -7.58
C MET A 250 -24.06 -22.79 -9.04
N ALA A 251 -24.44 -23.83 -9.78
CA ALA A 251 -23.89 -24.13 -11.10
C ALA A 251 -24.10 -23.01 -12.14
N ASP A 252 -25.16 -22.23 -12.01
CA ASP A 252 -25.48 -21.10 -12.89
C ASP A 252 -24.74 -19.81 -12.52
N ALA A 253 -24.06 -19.76 -11.37
CA ALA A 253 -23.29 -18.59 -10.98
C ALA A 253 -22.14 -18.36 -11.98
N PRO A 254 -21.91 -17.11 -12.44
CA PRO A 254 -20.98 -16.81 -13.52
C PRO A 254 -19.52 -17.15 -13.19
N GLN A 255 -19.17 -17.22 -11.91
CA GLN A 255 -17.84 -17.64 -11.44
C GLN A 255 -17.70 -19.17 -11.32
N VAL A 256 -18.81 -19.87 -11.09
CA VAL A 256 -18.86 -21.33 -10.87
C VAL A 256 -18.91 -22.08 -12.20
N ARG A 257 -19.74 -21.62 -13.13
CA ARG A 257 -19.94 -22.27 -14.43
C ARG A 257 -18.65 -22.53 -15.22
N PRO A 258 -17.70 -21.58 -15.37
CA PRO A 258 -16.47 -21.84 -16.10
C PRO A 258 -15.56 -22.87 -15.40
N VAL A 259 -15.57 -22.89 -14.07
CA VAL A 259 -14.79 -23.86 -13.28
C VAL A 259 -15.33 -25.27 -13.49
N LEU A 260 -16.65 -25.44 -13.37
CA LEU A 260 -17.30 -26.73 -13.64
C LEU A 260 -17.04 -27.20 -15.07
N GLN A 261 -17.15 -26.32 -16.07
CA GLN A 261 -16.88 -26.67 -17.47
C GLN A 261 -15.45 -27.19 -17.68
N HIS A 262 -14.44 -26.50 -17.14
CA HIS A 262 -13.05 -26.92 -17.26
C HIS A 262 -12.77 -28.24 -16.53
N VAL A 263 -13.34 -28.40 -15.35
CA VAL A 263 -13.21 -29.63 -14.54
C VAL A 263 -13.89 -30.81 -15.24
N ASP A 264 -15.10 -30.62 -15.76
CA ASP A 264 -15.86 -31.66 -16.47
C ASP A 264 -15.20 -32.09 -17.76
N GLU A 265 -14.56 -31.16 -18.46
CA GLU A 265 -13.75 -31.46 -19.62
C GLU A 265 -12.55 -32.32 -19.21
N ALA A 266 -11.77 -31.88 -18.22
CA ALA A 266 -10.62 -32.64 -17.72
C ALA A 266 -10.99 -34.06 -17.23
N ASP A 267 -12.11 -34.20 -16.53
CA ASP A 267 -12.61 -35.49 -16.05
C ASP A 267 -13.04 -36.40 -17.21
N ARG A 268 -13.68 -35.83 -18.25
CA ARG A 268 -14.03 -36.58 -19.47
C ARG A 268 -12.80 -37.06 -20.20
N TRP A 269 -11.76 -36.23 -20.32
CA TRP A 269 -10.47 -36.64 -20.89
C TRP A 269 -9.86 -37.80 -20.10
N LEU A 270 -9.82 -37.73 -18.77
CA LEU A 270 -9.28 -38.78 -17.92
C LEU A 270 -10.05 -40.11 -18.08
N VAL A 271 -11.38 -40.07 -18.06
CA VAL A 271 -12.22 -41.26 -18.23
C VAL A 271 -12.10 -41.83 -19.66
N SER A 272 -11.99 -40.98 -20.68
CA SER A 272 -11.81 -41.43 -22.07
C SER A 272 -10.44 -42.06 -22.34
N ALA A 273 -9.44 -41.73 -21.53
CA ALA A 273 -8.12 -42.35 -21.56
C ALA A 273 -8.07 -43.72 -20.86
N ALA A 274 -9.16 -44.14 -20.20
CA ALA A 274 -9.26 -45.47 -19.62
C ALA A 274 -9.22 -46.54 -20.74
N PRO A 275 -8.40 -47.59 -20.63
CA PRO A 275 -8.40 -48.68 -21.60
C PRO A 275 -9.79 -49.33 -21.61
N ALA A 276 -10.40 -49.50 -22.78
CA ALA A 276 -11.75 -50.06 -22.94
C ALA A 276 -11.93 -51.51 -22.43
N ASN A 277 -10.90 -52.13 -21.86
CA ASN A 277 -10.95 -53.45 -21.24
C ASN A 277 -9.73 -53.66 -20.32
N THR A 278 -9.82 -53.22 -19.07
CA THR A 278 -8.90 -53.69 -18.02
C THR A 278 -9.71 -54.15 -16.83
N ARG A 279 -9.86 -55.48 -16.72
CA ARG A 279 -10.16 -56.12 -15.44
C ARG A 279 -9.12 -55.65 -14.41
N PRO A 280 -9.51 -55.46 -13.13
CA PRO A 280 -8.58 -55.04 -12.08
C PRO A 280 -7.46 -56.07 -12.00
N ARG A 281 -6.24 -55.67 -12.36
CA ARG A 281 -5.05 -56.48 -12.15
C ARG A 281 -4.68 -56.33 -10.68
N MET A 282 -5.23 -57.22 -9.84
CA MET A 282 -4.70 -57.42 -8.49
C MET A 282 -3.19 -57.66 -8.63
N VAL A 283 -2.41 -56.78 -8.04
CA VAL A 283 -1.00 -57.04 -7.78
C VAL A 283 -0.95 -58.28 -6.88
N PRO A 284 -0.27 -59.38 -7.27
CA PRO A 284 -0.19 -60.55 -6.43
C PRO A 284 0.54 -60.18 -5.12
N PRO A 285 0.09 -60.70 -3.97
CA PRO A 285 0.78 -60.46 -2.71
C PRO A 285 2.20 -61.00 -2.80
N SER A 286 3.16 -60.16 -2.41
CA SER A 286 4.57 -60.47 -2.27
C SER A 286 4.72 -61.78 -1.49
N THR A 287 5.29 -62.79 -2.13
CA THR A 287 5.72 -64.02 -1.48
C THR A 287 6.69 -63.66 -0.35
N PRO A 288 6.50 -64.13 0.89
CA PRO A 288 7.44 -63.86 1.96
C PRO A 288 8.77 -64.56 1.65
N LEU A 289 9.86 -63.79 1.75
CA LEU A 289 11.22 -64.32 1.72
C LEU A 289 11.36 -65.37 2.80
N ARG A 290 11.62 -66.59 2.34
CA ARG A 290 11.88 -67.77 3.15
C ARG A 290 13.12 -67.52 3.99
N ASP A 291 12.89 -67.59 5.28
CA ASP A 291 13.84 -67.74 6.37
C ASP A 291 14.91 -68.79 6.02
N LEU A 292 16.17 -68.38 6.04
CA LEU A 292 17.33 -69.27 5.99
C LEU A 292 18.25 -68.88 7.15
N SER A 293 17.82 -69.21 8.36
CA SER A 293 18.74 -69.56 9.45
C SER A 293 19.17 -71.02 9.28
N PRO A 294 20.48 -71.31 9.28
CA PRO A 294 21.00 -72.60 9.68
C PRO A 294 21.74 -72.46 11.01
N ASP A 295 21.11 -72.88 12.11
CA ASP A 295 21.81 -73.42 13.28
C ASP A 295 22.02 -74.92 12.97
N ASP A 296 23.25 -75.41 12.83
CA ASP A 296 24.19 -75.87 13.88
C ASP A 296 23.94 -77.34 14.29
N GLU A 297 25.01 -78.02 14.69
CA GLU A 297 25.18 -79.45 15.06
C GLU A 297 25.57 -80.43 13.92
N SER A 298 26.58 -81.31 14.02
CA SER A 298 27.64 -81.57 14.99
C SER A 298 28.63 -82.57 14.38
N ASP A 299 29.90 -82.42 14.76
CA ASP A 299 30.89 -83.46 15.10
C ASP A 299 31.37 -84.57 14.13
N GLU A 300 32.70 -84.47 13.89
CA GLU A 300 33.73 -85.43 14.30
C GLU A 300 34.14 -86.62 13.39
N ALA A 301 35.47 -86.73 13.27
CA ALA A 301 36.32 -87.90 13.00
C ALA A 301 36.85 -88.09 11.56
N THR A 302 38.13 -87.76 11.32
CA THR A 302 39.26 -88.72 11.44
C THR A 302 40.57 -88.19 10.84
N ALA A 303 41.67 -88.63 11.46
CA ALA A 303 43.11 -88.62 11.07
C ALA A 303 43.93 -87.36 11.38
#